data_AF-A0A968A0F8-F1
#
_entry.id   AF-A0A968A0F8-F1
#
_cell.length_a   1.000
_cell.length_b   1.000
_cell.length_c   1.000
_cell.angle_alpha   90.00
_cell.angle_beta   90.00
_cell.angle_gamma   90.00
#
_symmetry.space_group_name_H-M   'P 1'
#
loop_
_entity.id
_entity.type
_entity.pdbx_description
1 polymer ?
#
loop_
_entity_poly.entity_id
_entity_poly.type
_entity_poly.pdbx_seq_one_letter_code
_entity_poly.pdbx_strand_id
1 'polypeptide(L)'
;MGMIADSLKRQYDLVWEILYEIIDFCPDDQWRRPDEGHLVPGRLAFHAVQAVEFHLDENPHEFDWFARGIDWETCLSQDLPGGDAMKAYVEEVRGKTAQRIEQLGDEGLLSPDKTMMRDDFPLAIDHVIYALRHLQYHLGQIDTLLHQHGSKSPEWR
;
A
#
# COMPACT_ATOMS: atom_id res chain seq x y z
N MET A 1 18.19 -13.71 8.82
CA MET A 1 17.78 -12.54 8.02
C MET A 1 18.71 -11.40 8.40
N GLY A 2 19.12 -10.57 7.45
CA GLY A 2 20.10 -9.52 7.72
C GLY A 2 19.45 -8.27 8.33
N MET A 3 20.28 -7.34 8.82
CA MET A 3 19.80 -6.18 9.57
C MET A 3 18.96 -5.21 8.73
N ILE A 4 19.21 -5.15 7.42
CA ILE A 4 18.47 -4.27 6.49
C ILE A 4 17.08 -4.85 6.26
N ALA A 5 16.98 -6.13 5.89
CA ALA A 5 15.72 -6.82 5.67
C ALA A 5 14.83 -6.79 6.93
N ASP A 6 15.41 -7.04 8.11
CA ASP A 6 14.70 -6.96 9.39
C ASP A 6 14.15 -5.55 9.66
N SER A 7 14.91 -4.51 9.32
CA SER A 7 14.50 -3.13 9.51
C SER A 7 13.37 -2.74 8.56
N LEU A 8 13.45 -3.14 7.29
CA LEU A 8 12.38 -2.89 6.31
C LEU A 8 11.09 -3.59 6.72
N LYS A 9 11.14 -4.87 7.16
CA LYS A 9 9.95 -5.59 7.64
C LYS A 9 9.28 -4.84 8.80
N ARG A 10 10.05 -4.38 9.79
CA ARG A 10 9.52 -3.57 10.88
C ARG A 10 8.86 -2.27 10.40
N GLN A 11 9.48 -1.56 9.45
CA GLN A 11 8.89 -0.33 8.92
C GLN A 11 7.57 -0.59 8.18
N TYR A 12 7.50 -1.66 7.39
CA TYR A 12 6.25 -2.07 6.76
C TYR A 12 5.19 -2.45 7.78
N ASP A 13 5.53 -3.23 8.81
CA ASP A 13 4.58 -3.62 9.86
C ASP A 13 3.93 -2.41 10.54
N LEU A 14 4.72 -1.38 10.87
CA LEU A 14 4.20 -0.14 11.48
C LEU A 14 3.22 0.58 10.53
N VAL A 15 3.53 0.67 9.25
CA VAL A 15 2.67 1.35 8.26
C VAL A 15 1.41 0.52 7.97
N TRP A 16 1.50 -0.82 7.97
CA TRP A 16 0.32 -1.69 7.88
C TRP A 16 -0.60 -1.52 9.08
N GLU A 17 -0.07 -1.40 10.30
CA GLU A 17 -0.88 -1.14 11.50
C GLU A 17 -1.64 0.18 11.41
N ILE A 18 -1.01 1.24 10.88
CA ILE A 18 -1.68 2.53 10.64
C ILE A 18 -2.83 2.36 9.63
N LEU A 19 -2.60 1.66 8.52
CA LEU A 19 -3.66 1.39 7.53
C LEU A 19 -4.80 0.57 8.13
N TYR A 20 -4.49 -0.43 8.96
CA TYR A 20 -5.50 -1.20 9.69
C TYR A 20 -6.36 -0.33 10.57
N GLU A 21 -5.74 0.55 11.35
CA GLU A 21 -6.44 1.47 12.23
C GLU A 21 -7.41 2.35 11.43
N ILE A 22 -6.93 2.92 10.31
CA ILE A 22 -7.76 3.70 9.38
C ILE A 22 -8.97 2.89 8.92
N ILE A 23 -8.78 1.66 8.45
CA ILE A 23 -9.88 0.83 7.95
C ILE A 23 -10.88 0.51 9.08
N ASP A 24 -10.41 0.37 10.32
CA ASP A 24 -11.26 0.07 11.48
C ASP A 24 -12.16 1.23 11.90
N PHE A 25 -11.64 2.46 11.93
CA PHE A 25 -12.41 3.61 12.45
C PHE A 25 -13.01 4.50 11.37
N CYS A 26 -12.59 4.41 10.10
CA CYS A 26 -13.10 5.29 9.05
C CYS A 26 -14.60 5.03 8.84
N PRO A 27 -15.47 6.04 9.01
CA PRO A 27 -16.90 5.88 8.79
C PRO A 27 -17.22 5.49 7.33
N ASP A 28 -18.20 4.60 7.12
CA ASP A 28 -18.58 4.11 5.79
C ASP A 28 -18.96 5.24 4.81
N ASP A 29 -19.61 6.30 5.31
CA ASP A 29 -20.02 7.47 4.53
C ASP A 29 -18.84 8.36 4.08
N GLN A 30 -17.69 8.24 4.76
CA GLN A 30 -16.42 8.85 4.34
C GLN A 30 -15.61 7.89 3.48
N TRP A 31 -15.54 6.60 3.84
CA TRP A 31 -14.77 5.56 3.17
C TRP A 31 -15.05 5.51 1.65
N ARG A 32 -16.32 5.71 1.26
CA ARG A 32 -16.79 5.69 -0.14
C ARG A 32 -17.48 6.98 -0.56
N ARG A 33 -17.04 8.12 -0.01
CA ARG A 33 -17.65 9.41 -0.33
C ARG A 33 -17.56 9.70 -1.86
N PRO A 34 -18.67 10.03 -2.54
CA PRO A 34 -18.68 10.16 -4.00
C PRO A 34 -18.22 11.53 -4.56
N ASP A 35 -18.22 12.59 -3.75
CA ASP A 35 -18.01 13.98 -4.18
C ASP A 35 -16.55 14.47 -4.13
N GLU A 36 -15.59 13.61 -3.79
CA GLU A 36 -14.17 13.98 -3.60
C GLU A 36 -13.23 13.51 -4.75
N GLY A 37 -13.81 13.02 -5.86
CA GLY A 37 -13.05 12.58 -7.03
C GLY A 37 -12.06 11.45 -6.68
N HIS A 38 -10.76 11.71 -6.86
CA HIS A 38 -9.71 10.75 -6.49
C HIS A 38 -9.35 10.75 -4.99
N LEU A 39 -9.75 11.78 -4.24
CA LEU A 39 -9.41 11.93 -2.82
C LEU A 39 -10.46 11.26 -1.94
N VAL A 40 -10.65 9.94 -2.12
CA VAL A 40 -11.60 9.14 -1.33
C VAL A 40 -10.81 8.14 -0.49
N PRO A 41 -10.99 8.07 0.84
CA PRO A 41 -10.19 7.22 1.72
C PRO A 41 -10.07 5.76 1.24
N GLY A 42 -11.18 5.11 0.89
CA GLY A 42 -11.16 3.74 0.40
C GLY A 42 -10.44 3.56 -0.94
N ARG A 43 -10.50 4.57 -1.82
CA ARG A 43 -9.79 4.57 -3.10
C ARG A 43 -8.29 4.71 -2.89
N LEU A 44 -7.88 5.65 -2.05
CA LEU A 44 -6.48 5.88 -1.71
C LEU A 44 -5.88 4.66 -1.01
N ALA A 45 -6.61 4.05 -0.08
CA ALA A 45 -6.18 2.83 0.60
C ALA A 45 -6.02 1.66 -0.38
N PHE A 46 -7.00 1.44 -1.26
CA PHE A 46 -6.92 0.40 -2.28
C PHE A 46 -5.72 0.61 -3.21
N HIS A 47 -5.57 1.81 -3.75
CA HIS A 47 -4.45 2.15 -4.64
C HIS A 47 -3.10 2.00 -3.93
N ALA A 48 -2.99 2.45 -2.69
CA ALA A 48 -1.75 2.35 -1.93
C ALA A 48 -1.31 0.89 -1.71
N VAL A 49 -2.24 0.00 -1.38
CA VAL A 49 -1.96 -1.44 -1.23
C VAL A 49 -1.59 -2.06 -2.59
N GLN A 50 -2.32 -1.70 -3.64
CA GLN A 50 -2.05 -2.19 -5.00
C GLN A 50 -0.69 -1.74 -5.53
N ALA A 51 -0.27 -0.51 -5.23
CA ALA A 51 1.05 -0.01 -5.58
C ALA A 51 2.15 -0.81 -4.88
N VAL A 52 1.97 -1.18 -3.61
CA VAL A 52 2.91 -2.06 -2.90
C VAL A 52 2.97 -3.44 -3.55
N GLU A 53 1.82 -4.02 -3.87
CA GLU A 53 1.75 -5.32 -4.55
C GLU A 53 2.51 -5.31 -5.88
N PHE A 54 2.28 -4.28 -6.70
CA PHE A 54 2.97 -4.09 -7.97
C PHE A 54 4.48 -3.92 -7.83
N HIS A 55 4.93 -3.05 -6.93
CA HIS A 55 6.35 -2.74 -6.78
C HIS A 55 7.16 -3.87 -6.14
N LEU A 56 6.50 -4.81 -5.47
CA LEU A 56 7.12 -5.97 -4.85
C LEU A 56 6.84 -7.27 -5.61
N ASP A 57 6.12 -7.20 -6.74
CA ASP A 57 5.91 -8.33 -7.62
C ASP A 57 7.24 -8.78 -8.25
N GLU A 58 7.38 -10.08 -8.49
CA GLU A 58 8.59 -10.62 -9.12
C GLU A 58 8.62 -10.35 -10.64
N ASN A 59 7.44 -10.18 -11.23
CA ASN A 59 7.22 -9.94 -12.65
C ASN A 59 6.24 -8.77 -12.85
N PRO A 60 6.62 -7.53 -12.48
CA PRO A 60 5.73 -6.37 -12.53
C PRO A 60 5.24 -6.04 -13.95
N HIS A 61 5.93 -6.50 -15.00
CA HIS A 61 5.48 -6.38 -16.38
C HIS A 61 4.21 -7.19 -16.72
N GLU A 62 3.93 -8.23 -15.94
CA GLU A 62 2.74 -9.08 -16.08
C GLU A 62 1.67 -8.73 -15.03
N PHE A 63 1.89 -7.69 -14.23
CA PHE A 63 0.98 -7.32 -13.16
C PHE A 63 -0.37 -6.86 -13.70
N ASP A 64 -1.42 -7.58 -13.33
CA ASP A 64 -2.79 -7.25 -13.70
C ASP A 64 -3.41 -6.27 -12.69
N TRP A 65 -3.37 -4.99 -13.06
CA TRP A 65 -4.00 -3.90 -12.29
C TRP A 65 -5.52 -4.05 -12.14
N PHE A 66 -6.16 -4.92 -12.91
CA PHE A 66 -7.60 -5.20 -12.85
C PHE A 66 -7.92 -6.58 -12.28
N ALA A 67 -6.94 -7.31 -11.71
CA ALA A 67 -7.14 -8.66 -11.16
C ALA A 67 -8.26 -8.75 -10.12
N ARG A 68 -8.57 -7.63 -9.45
CA ARG A 68 -9.63 -7.51 -8.44
C ARG A 68 -10.94 -6.92 -8.97
N GLY A 69 -11.03 -6.68 -10.27
CA GLY A 69 -12.20 -6.08 -10.94
C GLY A 69 -12.42 -4.61 -10.61
N ILE A 70 -11.40 -3.92 -10.07
CA ILE A 70 -11.50 -2.52 -9.63
C ILE A 70 -10.46 -1.70 -10.39
N ASP A 71 -10.94 -0.72 -11.15
CA ASP A 71 -10.13 0.40 -11.63
C ASP A 71 -10.11 1.49 -10.56
N TRP A 72 -9.03 1.62 -9.80
CA TRP A 72 -8.97 2.63 -8.75
C TRP A 72 -9.05 4.06 -9.29
N GLU A 73 -8.74 4.32 -10.57
CA GLU A 73 -8.83 5.66 -11.15
C GLU A 73 -10.27 6.02 -11.49
N THR A 74 -11.03 5.05 -12.04
CA THR A 74 -12.31 5.34 -12.70
C THR A 74 -13.53 4.69 -12.06
N CYS A 75 -13.37 3.72 -11.15
CA CYS A 75 -14.53 3.04 -10.55
C CYS A 75 -15.38 4.03 -9.74
N LEU A 76 -16.68 3.75 -9.63
CA LEU A 76 -17.55 4.53 -8.75
C LEU A 76 -17.19 4.25 -7.28
N SER A 77 -17.39 5.22 -6.39
CA SER A 77 -17.03 5.05 -4.98
C SER A 77 -17.78 3.88 -4.32
N GLN A 78 -19.00 3.58 -4.76
CA GLN A 78 -19.80 2.45 -4.28
C GLN A 78 -19.20 1.08 -4.63
N ASP A 79 -18.37 1.01 -5.68
CA ASP A 79 -17.73 -0.23 -6.14
C ASP A 79 -16.41 -0.49 -5.40
N LEU A 80 -15.92 0.47 -4.59
CA LEU A 80 -14.74 0.29 -3.75
C LEU A 80 -14.97 -0.81 -2.70
N PRO A 81 -13.93 -1.56 -2.31
CA PRO A 81 -14.06 -2.61 -1.31
C PRO A 81 -14.50 -2.00 0.03
N GLY A 82 -15.29 -2.75 0.79
CA GLY A 82 -15.64 -2.37 2.16
C GLY A 82 -14.50 -2.68 3.12
N GLY A 83 -14.64 -2.29 4.39
CA GLY A 83 -13.60 -2.52 5.39
C GLY A 83 -13.09 -3.97 5.43
N ASP A 84 -13.98 -4.96 5.51
CA ASP A 84 -13.57 -6.38 5.59
C ASP A 84 -12.83 -6.87 4.34
N ALA A 85 -13.33 -6.50 3.15
CA ALA A 85 -12.68 -6.86 1.90
C ALA A 85 -11.32 -6.15 1.74
N MET A 86 -11.22 -4.90 2.22
CA MET A 86 -9.98 -4.16 2.22
C MET A 86 -8.95 -4.77 3.18
N LYS A 87 -9.35 -5.16 4.39
CA LYS A 87 -8.48 -5.87 5.35
C LYS A 87 -7.96 -7.18 4.79
N ALA A 88 -8.83 -7.97 4.14
CA ALA A 88 -8.40 -9.21 3.49
C ALA A 88 -7.33 -8.94 2.43
N TYR A 89 -7.47 -7.85 1.65
CA TYR A 89 -6.46 -7.45 0.69
C TYR A 89 -5.16 -6.99 1.35
N VAL A 90 -5.24 -6.21 2.44
CA VAL A 90 -4.07 -5.79 3.22
C VAL A 90 -3.31 -7.00 3.75
N GLU A 91 -3.97 -8.00 4.35
CA GLU A 91 -3.28 -9.21 4.84
C GLU A 91 -2.56 -9.96 3.72
N GLU A 92 -3.19 -10.10 2.56
CA GLU A 92 -2.60 -10.78 1.42
C GLU A 92 -1.30 -10.08 0.99
N VAL A 93 -1.35 -8.76 0.78
CA VAL A 93 -0.19 -7.99 0.30
C VAL A 93 0.86 -7.83 1.40
N ARG A 94 0.46 -7.71 2.66
CA ARG A 94 1.38 -7.72 3.81
C ARG A 94 2.17 -9.02 3.87
N GLY A 95 1.50 -10.16 3.67
CA GLY A 95 2.15 -11.48 3.59
C GLY A 95 3.16 -11.56 2.45
N LYS A 96 2.75 -11.16 1.23
CA LYS A 96 3.63 -11.11 0.05
C LYS A 96 4.84 -10.20 0.28
N THR A 97 4.62 -9.03 0.87
CA THR A 97 5.66 -8.05 1.21
C THR A 97 6.70 -8.65 2.16
N ALA A 98 6.25 -9.25 3.26
CA ALA A 98 7.12 -9.85 4.26
C ALA A 98 7.91 -11.03 3.68
N GLN A 99 7.29 -11.85 2.82
CA GLN A 99 7.92 -12.96 2.11
C GLN A 99 8.98 -12.45 1.13
N ARG A 100 8.66 -11.42 0.33
CA ARG A 100 9.59 -10.87 -0.67
C ARG A 100 10.84 -10.29 -0.02
N ILE A 101 10.68 -9.50 1.05
CA ILE A 101 11.84 -8.93 1.77
C ILE A 101 12.72 -10.03 2.37
N GLU A 102 12.12 -11.10 2.87
CA GLU A 102 12.84 -12.26 3.43
C GLU A 102 13.58 -13.06 2.36
N GLN A 103 12.97 -13.28 1.20
CA GLN A 103 13.59 -13.95 0.06
C GLN A 103 14.78 -13.17 -0.49
N LEU A 104 14.69 -11.85 -0.57
CA LEU A 104 15.79 -10.99 -1.01
C LEU A 104 16.94 -11.03 0.01
N GLY A 105 16.64 -10.86 1.30
CA GLY A 105 17.66 -10.66 2.33
C GLY A 105 18.56 -9.44 2.05
N ASP A 106 19.59 -9.22 2.86
CA ASP A 106 20.45 -8.02 2.70
C ASP A 106 21.20 -8.03 1.37
N GLU A 107 21.71 -9.19 0.94
CA GLU A 107 22.45 -9.30 -0.32
C GLU A 107 21.56 -9.06 -1.55
N GLY A 108 20.34 -9.64 -1.56
CA GLY A 108 19.39 -9.45 -2.66
C GLY A 108 18.85 -8.03 -2.71
N LEU A 109 18.59 -7.40 -1.55
CA LEU A 109 18.17 -5.99 -1.47
C LEU A 109 19.22 -5.05 -2.07
N LEU A 110 20.50 -5.36 -1.92
CA LEU A 110 21.62 -4.57 -2.46
C LEU A 110 22.06 -5.02 -3.86
N SER A 111 21.37 -5.99 -4.46
CA SER A 111 21.66 -6.47 -5.81
C SER A 111 20.93 -5.65 -6.87
N PRO A 112 21.47 -5.56 -8.09
CA PRO A 112 20.79 -4.90 -9.20
C PRO A 112 19.42 -5.51 -9.45
N ASP A 113 18.39 -4.66 -9.50
CA ASP A 113 17.06 -5.09 -9.91
C ASP A 113 16.87 -4.85 -11.41
N LYS A 114 16.30 -5.84 -12.09
CA LYS A 114 15.99 -5.79 -13.51
C LYS A 114 14.52 -6.07 -13.79
N THR A 115 13.72 -6.27 -12.73
CA THR A 115 12.31 -6.61 -12.84
C THR A 115 11.49 -5.39 -13.28
N MET A 116 11.89 -4.19 -12.87
CA MET A 116 11.27 -2.94 -13.30
C MET A 116 12.20 -2.15 -14.22
N MET A 117 11.67 -1.72 -15.37
CA MET A 117 12.36 -0.82 -16.31
C MET A 117 12.34 0.63 -15.81
N ARG A 118 12.93 0.87 -14.65
CA ARG A 118 13.11 2.19 -14.04
C ARG A 118 14.59 2.45 -13.80
N ASP A 119 15.21 3.21 -14.69
CA ASP A 119 16.63 3.54 -14.61
C ASP A 119 17.01 4.31 -13.32
N ASP A 120 16.03 4.89 -12.64
CA ASP A 120 16.21 5.60 -11.37
C ASP A 120 16.31 4.67 -10.15
N PHE A 121 15.88 3.40 -10.25
CA PHE A 121 15.87 2.41 -9.15
C PHE A 121 16.79 1.23 -9.49
N PRO A 122 18.12 1.41 -9.41
CA PRO A 122 19.08 0.39 -9.83
C PRO A 122 19.09 -0.85 -8.94
N LEU A 123 18.62 -0.78 -7.68
CA LEU A 123 18.68 -1.87 -6.71
C LEU A 123 17.29 -2.31 -6.24
N ALA A 124 17.16 -3.56 -5.80
CA ALA A 124 15.88 -4.09 -5.31
C ALA A 124 15.37 -3.30 -4.08
N ILE A 125 16.27 -2.81 -3.23
CA ILE A 125 15.92 -1.97 -2.09
C ILE A 125 15.26 -0.65 -2.49
N ASP A 126 15.57 -0.10 -3.67
CA ASP A 126 14.97 1.15 -4.14
C ASP A 126 13.46 0.98 -4.36
N HIS A 127 13.06 -0.15 -4.95
CA HIS A 127 11.65 -0.54 -5.12
C HIS A 127 10.96 -0.79 -3.79
N VAL A 128 11.63 -1.48 -2.86
CA VAL A 128 11.09 -1.76 -1.53
C VAL A 128 10.86 -0.48 -0.73
N ILE A 129 11.79 0.47 -0.78
CA ILE A 129 11.64 1.77 -0.11
C ILE A 129 10.60 2.63 -0.83
N TYR A 130 10.55 2.60 -2.16
CA TYR A 130 9.57 3.36 -2.94
C TYR A 130 8.14 2.94 -2.59
N ALA A 131 7.86 1.63 -2.58
CA ALA A 131 6.56 1.09 -2.19
C ALA A 131 6.14 1.51 -0.78
N LEU A 132 7.07 1.47 0.19
CA LEU A 132 6.83 1.91 1.57
C LEU A 132 6.46 3.40 1.62
N ARG A 133 7.22 4.24 0.90
CA ARG A 133 6.98 5.69 0.82
C ARG A 133 5.67 6.02 0.11
N HIS A 134 5.32 5.27 -0.94
CA HIS A 134 4.08 5.44 -1.69
C HIS A 134 2.87 5.12 -0.82
N LEU A 135 2.94 4.01 -0.07
CA LEU A 135 1.94 3.66 0.93
C LEU A 135 1.80 4.79 1.96
N GLN A 136 2.90 5.20 2.59
CA GLN A 136 2.89 6.24 3.62
C GLN A 136 2.38 7.59 3.10
N TYR A 137 2.71 7.97 1.86
CA TYR A 137 2.21 9.18 1.22
C TYR A 137 0.67 9.19 1.16
N HIS A 138 0.07 8.09 0.70
CA HIS A 138 -1.39 7.97 0.64
C HIS A 138 -2.03 7.87 2.03
N LEU A 139 -1.37 7.26 3.02
CA LEU A 139 -1.88 7.30 4.40
C LEU A 139 -1.93 8.73 4.94
N GLY A 140 -0.95 9.58 4.62
CA GLY A 140 -0.99 11.00 4.99
C GLY A 140 -2.13 11.77 4.31
N GLN A 141 -2.44 11.44 3.05
CA GLN A 141 -3.62 12.01 2.39
C GLN A 141 -4.93 11.56 3.07
N ILE A 142 -5.04 10.27 3.42
CA ILE A 142 -6.20 9.75 4.12
C ILE A 142 -6.37 10.41 5.49
N ASP A 143 -5.28 10.53 6.27
CA ASP A 143 -5.27 11.24 7.55
C ASP A 143 -5.75 12.70 7.42
N THR A 144 -5.34 13.38 6.36
CA THR A 144 -5.78 14.75 6.08
C THR A 144 -7.29 14.81 5.80
N LEU A 145 -7.83 13.88 5.02
CA LEU A 145 -9.26 13.80 4.73
C LEU A 145 -10.08 13.47 5.98
N LEU A 146 -9.62 12.51 6.79
CA LEU A 146 -10.26 12.16 8.05
C LEU A 146 -10.35 13.37 8.99
N HIS A 147 -9.25 14.11 9.16
CA HIS A 147 -9.24 15.35 9.94
C HIS A 147 -10.21 16.40 9.38
N GLN A 148 -10.24 16.61 8.07
CA GLN A 148 -11.13 17.58 7.42
C GLN A 148 -12.61 17.27 7.66
N HIS A 149 -12.95 16.00 7.81
CA HIS A 149 -14.32 15.55 8.07
C HIS A 149 -14.64 15.34 9.55
N GLY A 150 -13.73 15.75 10.45
CA GLY A 150 -13.93 15.66 11.91
C GLY A 150 -13.87 14.23 12.44
N SER A 151 -13.29 13.30 11.69
CA SER A 151 -13.07 11.91 12.10
C SER A 151 -11.84 11.77 12.99
N LYS A 152 -11.73 10.59 13.62
CA LYS A 152 -10.51 10.18 14.29
C LYS A 152 -9.38 10.06 13.26
N SER A 153 -8.17 10.34 13.73
CA SER A 153 -6.92 10.22 12.98
C SER A 153 -6.14 9.02 13.51
N PRO A 154 -5.38 8.31 12.67
CA PRO A 154 -4.59 7.20 13.13
C PRO A 154 -3.43 7.70 14.00
N GLU A 155 -2.99 6.87 14.93
CA GLU A 155 -1.82 7.19 15.74
C GLU A 155 -0.54 6.95 14.94
N TRP A 156 0.40 7.89 15.01
CA TRP A 156 1.72 7.71 14.40
C TRP A 156 2.47 6.53 15.07
N ARG A 157 3.28 5.83 14.28
CA ARG A 157 4.07 4.67 14.69
C ARG A 157 5.54 4.84 14.34
#